data_AF-A0A3B0UFC8-F1
#
_entry.id   AF-A0A3B0UFC8-F1
#
_cell.length_a   1.000
_cell.length_b   1.000
_cell.length_c   1.000
_cell.angle_alpha   90.00
_cell.angle_beta   90.00
_cell.angle_gamma   90.00
#
_symmetry.space_group_name_H-M   'P 1'
#
loop_
_entity.id
_entity.type
_entity.pdbx_description
1 polymer ?
#
loop_
_entity_poly.entity_id
_entity_poly.type
_entity_poly.pdbx_seq_one_letter_code
_entity_poly.pdbx_strand_id
1 'polypeptide(L)'
;KKSSLYNAFGDKAALYQKCIDRFEENYQNSMRNGLSGPKLQAVLVAYFDELFEHFAGSNIPSGSLATMEALERGRYEGASGCFVKTQMDILITLLRERFERAVLDGELPVKTDTEALASLFFVISRGLAVLHNNEEEVGVLRSALFAALSVLDNPPLKKDSDNQNQE
;
A
#
# COMPACT_ATOMS: atom_id res chain seq x y z
N LYS A 1 12.72 33.78 12.29
CA LYS A 1 13.21 33.15 13.54
C LYS A 1 13.36 31.65 13.32
N LYS A 2 14.57 31.13 13.11
CA LYS A 2 14.87 29.70 12.86
C LYS A 2 15.11 28.87 14.15
N SER A 3 15.02 29.48 15.35
CA SER A 3 15.49 28.84 16.61
C SER A 3 14.42 28.15 17.47
N SER A 4 13.12 28.29 17.19
CA SER A 4 12.08 27.61 17.99
C SER A 4 11.93 26.12 17.64
N LEU A 5 12.23 25.75 16.39
CA LEU A 5 11.92 24.43 15.84
C LEU A 5 13.06 23.45 16.14
N TYR A 6 14.31 23.85 15.93
CA TYR A 6 15.47 23.03 16.31
C TYR A 6 15.66 22.93 17.83
N ASN A 7 15.25 23.94 18.62
CA ASN A 7 15.29 23.80 20.09
C ASN A 7 14.29 22.77 20.65
N ALA A 8 13.19 22.52 19.95
CA ALA A 8 12.18 21.54 20.37
C ALA A 8 12.51 20.10 19.92
N PHE A 9 13.25 19.95 18.82
CA PHE A 9 13.49 18.65 18.18
C PHE A 9 14.97 18.27 18.07
N GLY A 10 15.89 19.13 18.49
CA GLY A 10 17.34 18.93 18.38
C GLY A 10 17.85 19.32 17.00
N ASP A 11 17.73 18.40 16.04
CA ASP A 11 18.22 18.59 14.68
C ASP A 11 17.19 18.16 13.61
N LYS A 12 17.56 18.31 12.33
CA LYS A 12 16.69 17.98 11.20
C LYS A 12 16.39 16.47 11.14
N ALA A 13 17.34 15.62 11.55
CA ALA A 13 17.18 14.17 11.53
C ALA A 13 16.22 13.71 12.63
N ALA A 14 16.33 14.26 13.84
CA ALA A 14 15.46 13.97 14.97
C ALA A 14 14.02 14.49 14.75
N LEU A 15 13.85 15.65 14.11
CA LEU A 15 12.55 16.11 13.65
C LEU A 15 11.95 15.16 12.61
N TYR A 16 12.73 14.77 11.62
CA TYR A 16 12.29 13.88 10.55
C TYR A 16 11.88 12.50 11.09
N GLN A 17 12.64 11.95 12.05
CA GLN A 17 12.29 10.70 12.72
C GLN A 17 10.95 10.80 13.47
N LYS A 18 10.73 11.88 14.23
CA LYS A 18 9.44 12.10 14.91
C LYS A 18 8.25 12.26 13.93
N CYS A 19 8.49 12.84 12.76
CA CYS A 19 7.47 12.91 11.70
C CYS A 19 7.16 11.51 11.13
N ILE A 20 8.18 10.67 10.94
CA ILE A 20 8.02 9.27 10.56
C ILE A 20 7.22 8.53 11.63
N ASP A 21 7.66 8.54 12.90
CA ASP A 21 7.00 7.80 13.98
C ASP A 21 5.49 8.15 14.07
N ARG A 22 5.17 9.45 14.00
CA ARG A 22 3.79 9.94 14.00
C ARG A 22 2.99 9.51 12.76
N PHE A 23 3.64 9.47 11.61
CA PHE A 23 3.03 8.98 10.36
C PHE A 23 2.71 7.49 10.49
N GLU A 24 3.65 6.68 10.98
CA GLU A 24 3.49 5.23 11.12
C GLU A 24 2.32 4.87 12.06
N GLU A 25 2.23 5.50 13.23
CA GLU A 25 1.16 5.22 14.19
C GLU A 25 -0.25 5.44 13.62
N ASN A 26 -0.45 6.50 12.84
CA ASN A 26 -1.76 6.79 12.26
C ASN A 26 -2.02 5.96 11.00
N TYR A 27 -1.02 5.85 10.12
CA TYR A 27 -1.17 5.26 8.81
C TYR A 27 -1.40 3.75 8.89
N GLN A 28 -0.65 3.04 9.75
CA GLN A 28 -0.83 1.60 9.93
C GLN A 28 -2.22 1.24 10.49
N ASN A 29 -2.71 2.01 11.46
CA ASN A 29 -4.04 1.81 12.02
C ASN A 29 -5.13 2.10 10.98
N SER A 30 -4.97 3.16 10.18
CA SER A 30 -5.90 3.47 9.09
C SER A 30 -5.96 2.34 8.06
N MET A 31 -4.80 1.85 7.58
CA MET A 31 -4.74 0.74 6.62
C MET A 31 -5.37 -0.54 7.18
N ARG A 32 -5.05 -0.89 8.44
CA ARG A 32 -5.60 -2.09 9.09
C ARG A 32 -7.12 -1.99 9.19
N ASN A 33 -7.64 -0.83 9.58
CA ASN A 33 -9.08 -0.60 9.70
C ASN A 33 -9.76 -0.67 8.33
N GLY A 34 -9.19 -0.01 7.31
CA GLY A 34 -9.70 -0.03 5.95
C GLY A 34 -9.80 -1.44 5.36
N LEU A 35 -8.86 -2.32 5.71
CA LEU A 35 -8.83 -3.71 5.24
C LEU A 35 -9.63 -4.71 6.12
N SER A 36 -10.24 -4.28 7.22
CA SER A 36 -10.81 -5.19 8.24
C SER A 36 -12.23 -5.68 7.97
N GLY A 37 -12.92 -5.11 6.98
CA GLY A 37 -14.36 -5.33 6.75
C GLY A 37 -14.75 -6.75 6.29
N PRO A 38 -16.05 -7.08 6.37
CA PRO A 38 -16.55 -8.46 6.27
C PRO A 38 -16.62 -9.02 4.84
N LYS A 39 -16.55 -8.18 3.81
CA LYS A 39 -16.67 -8.58 2.41
C LYS A 39 -15.46 -8.09 1.62
N LEU A 40 -14.72 -9.00 1.00
CA LEU A 40 -13.42 -8.71 0.38
C LEU A 40 -13.55 -7.62 -0.68
N GLN A 41 -14.47 -7.79 -1.62
CA GLN A 41 -14.64 -6.86 -2.72
C GLN A 41 -15.04 -5.47 -2.22
N ALA A 42 -15.97 -5.38 -1.27
CA ALA A 42 -16.41 -4.11 -0.70
C ALA A 42 -15.28 -3.41 0.07
N VAL A 43 -14.46 -4.19 0.81
CA VAL A 43 -13.28 -3.70 1.52
C VAL A 43 -12.25 -3.11 0.56
N LEU A 44 -11.93 -3.82 -0.52
CA LEU A 44 -10.96 -3.32 -1.50
C LEU A 44 -11.49 -2.07 -2.20
N VAL A 45 -12.75 -2.06 -2.65
CA VAL A 45 -13.37 -0.87 -3.26
C VAL A 45 -13.28 0.33 -2.31
N ALA A 46 -13.72 0.17 -1.06
CA ALA A 46 -13.68 1.24 -0.07
C ALA A 46 -12.25 1.74 0.19
N TYR A 47 -11.29 0.83 0.35
CA TYR A 47 -9.88 1.20 0.55
C TYR A 47 -9.32 2.01 -0.62
N PHE A 48 -9.59 1.60 -1.87
CA PHE A 48 -9.09 2.33 -3.03
C PHE A 48 -9.84 3.64 -3.28
N ASP A 49 -11.15 3.70 -3.06
CA ASP A 49 -11.90 4.96 -3.14
C ASP A 49 -11.41 5.97 -2.10
N GLU A 50 -11.12 5.54 -0.86
CA GLU A 50 -10.49 6.39 0.16
C GLU A 50 -9.12 6.91 -0.31
N LEU A 51 -8.30 6.06 -0.94
CA LEU A 51 -7.04 6.51 -1.53
C LEU A 51 -7.27 7.52 -2.65
N PHE A 52 -8.24 7.32 -3.55
CA PHE A 52 -8.57 8.28 -4.60
C PHE A 52 -8.99 9.63 -4.02
N GLU A 53 -9.86 9.64 -3.01
CA GLU A 53 -10.29 10.87 -2.33
C GLU A 53 -9.12 11.56 -1.62
N HIS A 54 -8.27 10.78 -0.94
CA HIS A 54 -7.10 11.30 -0.24
C HIS A 54 -6.15 12.03 -1.19
N PHE A 55 -5.84 11.44 -2.34
CA PHE A 55 -4.93 12.04 -3.31
C PHE A 55 -5.58 13.17 -4.13
N ALA A 56 -6.88 13.08 -4.43
CA ALA A 56 -7.61 14.14 -5.12
C ALA A 56 -7.80 15.40 -4.25
N GLY A 57 -7.95 15.22 -2.93
CA GLY A 57 -8.22 16.31 -1.97
C GLY A 57 -6.98 17.04 -1.46
N SER A 58 -5.77 16.51 -1.69
CA SER A 58 -4.54 17.07 -1.13
C SER A 58 -3.78 17.94 -2.14
N ASN A 59 -3.74 19.27 -1.90
CA ASN A 59 -2.74 20.18 -2.50
C ASN A 59 -1.31 19.99 -1.92
N ILE A 60 -1.13 18.97 -1.10
CA ILE A 60 0.15 18.52 -0.52
C ILE A 60 0.48 17.24 -1.30
N PRO A 61 1.75 16.99 -1.70
CA PRO A 61 2.14 15.70 -2.25
C PRO A 61 2.00 14.65 -1.13
N SER A 62 0.78 14.15 -0.97
CA SER A 62 0.37 13.19 0.05
C SER A 62 0.48 11.75 -0.46
N GLY A 63 0.82 11.58 -1.75
CA GLY A 63 1.39 10.34 -2.29
C GLY A 63 2.23 9.72 -1.20
N SER A 64 1.85 8.51 -0.73
CA SER A 64 2.26 8.04 0.60
C SER A 64 3.72 8.39 0.84
N LEU A 65 4.04 8.99 1.98
CA LEU A 65 5.37 9.56 2.23
C LEU A 65 6.51 8.61 1.79
N ALA A 66 6.32 7.30 2.04
CA ALA A 66 7.20 6.23 1.59
C ALA A 66 7.38 6.13 0.06
N THR A 67 6.31 6.23 -0.73
CA THR A 67 6.36 6.18 -2.21
C THR A 67 7.00 7.42 -2.82
N MET A 68 6.67 8.61 -2.31
CA MET A 68 7.32 9.84 -2.77
C MET A 68 8.80 9.85 -2.41
N GLU A 69 9.14 9.38 -1.21
CA GLU A 69 10.52 9.24 -0.79
C GLU A 69 11.30 8.19 -1.60
N ALA A 70 10.67 7.08 -1.97
CA ALA A 70 11.24 6.10 -2.90
C ALA A 70 11.60 6.74 -4.25
N LEU A 71 10.66 7.54 -4.78
CA LEU A 71 10.78 8.19 -6.09
C LEU A 71 11.87 9.28 -6.08
N GLU A 72 11.94 10.07 -5.02
CA GLU A 72 12.92 11.16 -4.91
C GLU A 72 14.36 10.68 -4.71
N ARG A 73 14.56 9.57 -3.98
CA ARG A 73 15.90 9.17 -3.55
C ARG A 73 16.52 8.03 -4.34
N GLY A 74 15.72 7.19 -5.00
CA GLY A 74 16.16 6.12 -5.90
C GLY A 74 17.06 5.02 -5.29
N ARG A 75 17.68 5.26 -4.13
CA ARG A 75 18.48 4.33 -3.33
C ARG A 75 18.00 4.38 -1.90
N TYR A 76 17.59 3.22 -1.38
CA TYR A 76 17.12 3.03 -0.01
C TYR A 76 18.29 3.05 0.99
N GLU A 77 18.96 4.19 1.14
CA GLU A 77 20.09 4.35 2.07
C GLU A 77 19.67 5.14 3.33
N GLY A 78 20.17 4.72 4.50
CA GLY A 78 19.89 5.35 5.79
C GLY A 78 18.46 5.15 6.31
N ALA A 79 18.09 5.90 7.35
CA ALA A 79 16.78 5.79 8.04
C ALA A 79 15.59 5.93 7.08
N SER A 80 15.74 6.79 6.08
CA SER A 80 14.84 7.01 4.95
C SER A 80 14.52 5.73 4.16
N GLY A 81 15.56 5.02 3.70
CA GLY A 81 15.39 3.78 2.95
C GLY A 81 14.73 2.67 3.78
N CYS A 82 15.11 2.56 5.06
CA CYS A 82 14.50 1.63 5.99
C CYS A 82 13.00 1.92 6.16
N PHE A 83 12.64 3.20 6.37
CA PHE A 83 11.24 3.61 6.48
C PHE A 83 10.42 3.20 5.26
N VAL A 84 10.89 3.52 4.05
CA VAL A 84 10.17 3.15 2.82
C VAL A 84 9.95 1.64 2.74
N LYS A 85 11.00 0.85 2.96
CA LYS A 85 10.92 -0.61 2.93
C LYS A 85 9.91 -1.13 3.96
N THR A 86 9.99 -0.65 5.20
CA THR A 86 9.07 -1.03 6.27
C THR A 86 7.62 -0.74 5.90
N GLN A 87 7.33 0.43 5.34
CA GLN A 87 5.97 0.78 4.92
C GLN A 87 5.46 -0.10 3.77
N MET A 88 6.32 -0.44 2.80
CA MET A 88 5.98 -1.37 1.73
C MET A 88 5.68 -2.76 2.28
N ASP A 89 6.55 -3.28 3.15
CA ASP A 89 6.41 -4.61 3.77
C ASP A 89 5.12 -4.70 4.60
N ILE A 90 4.76 -3.64 5.34
CA ILE A 90 3.52 -3.59 6.13
C ILE A 90 2.29 -3.69 5.22
N LEU A 91 2.21 -2.87 4.16
CA LEU A 91 1.02 -2.86 3.30
C LEU A 91 0.87 -4.20 2.58
N ILE A 92 1.96 -4.76 2.04
CA ILE A 92 1.94 -6.09 1.41
C ILE A 92 1.46 -7.14 2.41
N THR A 93 1.96 -7.09 3.65
CA THR A 93 1.55 -8.03 4.70
C THR A 93 0.07 -7.91 5.02
N LEU A 94 -0.45 -6.69 5.21
CA LEU A 94 -1.87 -6.45 5.51
C LEU A 94 -2.79 -6.91 4.37
N LEU A 95 -2.39 -6.67 3.11
CA LEU A 95 -3.14 -7.16 1.95
C LEU A 95 -3.13 -8.69 1.90
N ARG A 96 -1.97 -9.33 2.13
CA ARG A 96 -1.86 -10.79 2.17
C ARG A 96 -2.73 -11.38 3.27
N GLU A 97 -2.67 -10.85 4.49
CA GLU A 97 -3.51 -11.27 5.62
C GLU A 97 -5.00 -11.15 5.26
N ARG A 98 -5.40 -10.09 4.56
CA ARG A 98 -6.80 -9.92 4.13
C ARG A 98 -7.23 -10.95 3.09
N PHE A 99 -6.35 -11.30 2.14
CA PHE A 99 -6.63 -12.36 1.16
C PHE A 99 -6.63 -13.75 1.79
N GLU A 100 -5.74 -14.02 2.74
CA GLU A 100 -5.74 -15.28 3.52
C GLU A 100 -7.04 -15.42 4.32
N ARG A 101 -7.51 -14.35 4.95
CA ARG A 101 -8.81 -14.32 5.61
C ARG A 101 -9.95 -14.57 4.62
N ALA A 102 -9.91 -13.98 3.43
CA ALA A 102 -10.93 -14.22 2.40
C ALA A 102 -11.00 -15.69 1.97
N VAL A 103 -9.86 -16.39 1.93
CA VAL A 103 -9.83 -17.84 1.70
C VAL A 103 -10.51 -18.59 2.84
N LEU A 104 -10.21 -18.24 4.10
CA LEU A 104 -10.82 -18.88 5.27
C LEU A 104 -12.33 -18.64 5.34
N ASP A 105 -12.78 -17.44 4.99
CA ASP A 105 -14.19 -17.03 4.98
C ASP A 105 -14.95 -17.56 3.74
N GLY A 106 -14.27 -18.28 2.84
CA GLY A 106 -14.85 -18.87 1.63
C GLY A 106 -15.17 -17.86 0.51
N GLU A 107 -14.64 -16.63 0.63
CA GLU A 107 -14.74 -15.60 -0.41
C GLU A 107 -13.77 -15.84 -1.58
N LEU A 108 -12.67 -16.58 -1.34
CA LEU A 108 -11.69 -16.98 -2.35
C LEU A 108 -11.46 -18.50 -2.34
N PRO A 109 -11.10 -19.13 -3.49
CA PRO A 109 -10.71 -20.54 -3.55
C PRO A 109 -9.53 -20.88 -2.61
N VAL A 110 -9.53 -22.09 -2.05
CA VAL A 110 -8.48 -22.58 -1.12
C VAL A 110 -7.07 -22.54 -1.69
N LYS A 111 -6.92 -22.77 -3.01
CA LYS A 111 -5.62 -22.76 -3.70
C LYS A 111 -5.17 -21.36 -4.14
N THR A 112 -5.86 -20.29 -3.74
CA THR A 112 -5.50 -18.92 -4.15
C THR A 112 -4.07 -18.57 -3.75
N ASP A 113 -3.33 -17.99 -4.70
CA ASP A 113 -2.04 -17.35 -4.47
C ASP A 113 -2.27 -15.95 -3.88
N THR A 114 -2.38 -15.92 -2.55
CA THR A 114 -2.60 -14.69 -1.78
C THR A 114 -1.42 -13.74 -1.85
N GLU A 115 -0.21 -14.24 -2.12
CA GLU A 115 1.00 -13.44 -2.27
C GLU A 115 1.01 -12.70 -3.62
N ALA A 116 0.63 -13.39 -4.70
CA ALA A 116 0.45 -12.77 -6.00
C ALA A 116 -0.65 -11.69 -5.98
N LEU A 117 -1.80 -11.96 -5.32
CA LEU A 117 -2.86 -10.98 -5.15
C LEU A 117 -2.39 -9.77 -4.32
N ALA A 118 -1.70 -9.99 -3.20
CA ALA A 118 -1.15 -8.92 -2.38
C ALA A 118 -0.22 -8.02 -3.19
N SER A 119 0.66 -8.62 -3.99
CA SER A 119 1.59 -7.90 -4.87
C SER A 119 0.86 -7.08 -5.93
N LEU A 120 -0.16 -7.64 -6.58
CA LEU A 120 -0.97 -6.93 -7.58
C LEU A 120 -1.62 -5.67 -7.00
N PHE A 121 -2.36 -5.82 -5.90
CA PHE A 121 -3.08 -4.71 -5.28
C PHE A 121 -2.13 -3.70 -4.62
N PHE A 122 -0.99 -4.15 -4.10
CA PHE A 122 0.07 -3.27 -3.64
C PHE A 122 0.57 -2.36 -4.77
N VAL A 123 0.94 -2.93 -5.93
CA VAL A 123 1.43 -2.16 -7.08
C VAL A 123 0.40 -1.15 -7.56
N ILE A 124 -0.89 -1.51 -7.63
CA ILE A 124 -1.97 -0.58 -7.99
C ILE A 124 -2.07 0.57 -6.98
N SER A 125 -2.00 0.26 -5.68
CA SER A 125 -2.00 1.29 -4.62
C SER A 125 -0.79 2.24 -4.74
N ARG A 126 0.37 1.73 -5.16
CA ARG A 126 1.57 2.57 -5.39
C ARG A 126 1.44 3.41 -6.66
N GLY A 127 0.89 2.84 -7.73
CA GLY A 127 0.61 3.57 -8.96
C GLY A 127 -0.31 4.76 -8.70
N LEU A 128 -1.32 4.58 -7.85
CA LEU A 128 -2.23 5.64 -7.44
C LEU A 128 -1.52 6.81 -6.72
N ALA A 129 -0.55 6.49 -5.85
CA ALA A 129 0.25 7.52 -5.17
C ALA A 129 1.17 8.32 -6.12
N VAL A 130 1.42 7.82 -7.35
CA VAL A 130 2.30 8.46 -8.35
C VAL A 130 1.50 9.19 -9.44
N LEU A 131 0.39 8.61 -9.87
CA LEU A 131 -0.40 9.02 -11.04
C LEU A 131 -1.69 9.78 -10.67
N HIS A 132 -1.70 10.54 -9.56
CA HIS A 132 -2.90 11.25 -9.10
C HIS A 132 -3.00 12.70 -9.62
N ASN A 133 -2.13 13.12 -10.54
CA ASN A 133 -1.93 14.55 -10.83
C ASN A 133 -2.96 15.13 -11.81
N ASN A 134 -3.59 14.30 -12.64
CA ASN A 134 -4.62 14.73 -13.58
C ASN A 134 -5.74 13.69 -13.75
N GLU A 135 -6.86 14.13 -14.33
CA GLU A 135 -8.05 13.29 -14.50
C GLU A 135 -7.83 12.10 -15.44
N GLU A 136 -6.96 12.23 -16.44
CA GLU A 136 -6.64 11.15 -17.39
C GLU A 136 -5.91 9.99 -16.68
N GLU A 137 -4.90 10.30 -15.89
CA GLU A 137 -4.15 9.34 -15.08
C GLU A 137 -5.04 8.65 -14.04
N VAL A 138 -5.93 9.41 -13.38
CA VAL A 138 -6.92 8.87 -12.44
C VAL A 138 -7.89 7.91 -13.14
N GLY A 139 -8.30 8.23 -14.38
CA GLY A 139 -9.14 7.35 -15.20
C GLY A 139 -8.46 6.02 -15.55
N VAL A 140 -7.17 6.06 -15.88
CA VAL A 140 -6.35 4.86 -16.14
C VAL A 140 -6.25 3.99 -14.88
N LEU A 141 -5.98 4.60 -13.72
CA LEU A 141 -5.90 3.89 -12.44
C LEU A 141 -7.21 3.24 -12.04
N ARG A 142 -8.34 3.94 -12.19
CA ARG A 142 -9.66 3.40 -11.89
C ARG A 142 -9.99 2.21 -12.79
N SER A 143 -9.62 2.28 -14.07
CA SER A 143 -9.76 1.17 -15.01
C SER A 143 -8.91 -0.04 -14.61
N ALA A 144 -7.66 0.19 -14.22
CA ALA A 144 -6.75 -0.87 -13.74
C ALA A 144 -7.28 -1.54 -12.47
N LEU A 145 -7.83 -0.76 -11.52
CA LEU A 145 -8.46 -1.28 -10.32
C LEU A 145 -9.67 -2.16 -10.64
N PHE A 146 -10.58 -1.73 -11.51
CA PHE A 146 -11.74 -2.55 -11.89
C PHE A 146 -11.32 -3.86 -12.57
N ALA A 147 -10.30 -3.82 -13.44
CA ALA A 147 -9.74 -5.03 -14.01
C ALA A 147 -9.15 -5.95 -12.93
N ALA A 148 -8.40 -5.41 -11.97
CA ALA A 148 -7.85 -6.18 -10.86
C ALA A 148 -8.92 -6.76 -9.93
N LEU A 149 -10.02 -6.06 -9.69
CA LEU A 149 -11.15 -6.59 -8.92
C LEU A 149 -11.79 -7.78 -9.63
N SER A 150 -11.85 -7.78 -10.96
CA SER A 150 -12.37 -8.93 -11.73
C SER A 150 -11.48 -10.18 -11.62
N VAL A 151 -10.18 -10.01 -11.30
CA VAL A 151 -9.28 -11.14 -11.02
C VAL A 151 -9.71 -11.92 -9.78
N LEU A 152 -10.48 -11.32 -8.87
CA LEU A 152 -10.99 -12.03 -7.68
C LEU A 152 -12.01 -13.12 -8.04
N ASP A 153 -12.67 -13.02 -9.20
CA ASP A 153 -13.60 -14.04 -9.70
C ASP A 153 -12.86 -15.30 -10.19
N ASN A 154 -11.62 -15.14 -10.65
CA ASN A 154 -10.74 -16.22 -11.05
C ASN A 154 -9.29 -15.92 -10.61
N PRO A 155 -8.99 -16.06 -9.32
CA PRO A 155 -7.73 -15.60 -8.76
C PRO A 155 -6.57 -16.49 -9.18
N PRO A 156 -5.33 -15.96 -9.18
CA PRO A 156 -4.14 -16.78 -9.40
C PRO A 156 -4.12 -17.91 -8.38
N LEU A 157 -3.75 -19.11 -8.81
CA LEU A 157 -3.63 -20.28 -7.95
C LEU A 157 -2.16 -20.57 -7.70
N LYS A 158 -1.84 -21.03 -6.49
CA LYS A 158 -0.50 -21.52 -6.16
C LYS A 158 -0.15 -22.65 -7.13
N LYS A 159 1.04 -22.60 -7.71
CA LYS A 159 1.57 -23.73 -8.49
C LYS A 159 1.78 -24.89 -7.53
N ASP A 160 1.28 -26.08 -7.87
CA ASP A 160 1.56 -27.28 -7.08
C ASP A 160 3.08 -27.50 -7.09
N SER A 161 3.71 -27.45 -5.91
CA SER A 161 5.17 -27.49 -5.72
C SER A 161 5.83 -28.84 -6.07
N ASP A 162 5.10 -29.78 -6.66
CA ASP A 162 5.52 -31.18 -6.80
C ASP A 162 6.30 -31.51 -8.09
N ASN A 163 6.72 -30.52 -8.89
CA ASN A 163 7.40 -30.82 -10.17
C ASN A 163 8.73 -30.08 -10.44
N GLN A 164 9.46 -29.65 -9.41
CA GLN A 164 10.78 -29.01 -9.58
C GLN A 164 12.00 -29.87 -9.16
N ASN A 165 11.85 -31.20 -9.00
CA ASN A 165 12.97 -32.11 -8.73
C ASN A 165 13.22 -33.15 -9.85
N GLN A 166 12.97 -32.80 -11.11
CA GLN A 166 13.44 -33.57 -12.27
C GLN A 166 13.80 -32.64 -13.42
N GLU A 167 15.04 -32.15 -13.42
CA GLU A 167 15.88 -31.94 -14.62
C GLU A 167 17.34 -31.69 -14.21
#